data_AF-F8NRA4-F1
#
_entry.id   AF-F8NRA4-F1
#
_cell.length_a   1.000
_cell.length_b   1.000
_cell.length_c   1.000
_cell.angle_alpha   90.00
_cell.angle_beta   90.00
_cell.angle_gamma   90.00
#
_symmetry.space_group_name_H-M   'P 1'
#
loop_
_entity.id
_entity.type
_entity.pdbx_description
1 polymer ?
#
loop_
_entity_poly.entity_id
_entity_poly.type
_entity_poly.pdbx_seq_one_letter_code
_entity_poly.pdbx_strand_id
1 'polypeptide(L)'
;MTLRYPEKPTQDEKEAFASYIYLTSRLYPCGDCATEFQALLQTFPPQTSGRRAASQWLCSVHNEVNIRLGKEVFDCAHLDENYDCGCGDEPGSTTATADPMDLEWDPSKDEKTGVELIKGGR
;
A
#
# COMPACT_ATOMS: atom_id res chain seq x y z
N MET A 1 -1.02 1.37 0.28
CA MET A 1 -2.02 0.27 0.24
C MET A 1 -3.36 0.74 -0.30
N THR A 2 -4.07 1.67 0.37
CA THR A 2 -5.43 2.10 -0.04
C THR A 2 -5.48 2.80 -1.39
N LEU A 3 -4.43 3.53 -1.79
CA LEU A 3 -4.35 4.15 -3.11
C LEU A 3 -4.18 3.17 -4.28
N ARG A 4 -3.76 1.93 -4.02
CA ARG A 4 -3.75 0.82 -5.00
C ARG A 4 -5.05 0.04 -5.04
N TYR A 5 -5.88 0.18 -4.01
CA TYR A 5 -7.09 -0.60 -3.88
C TYR A 5 -7.98 -0.39 -5.12
N PRO A 6 -8.70 -1.41 -5.61
CA PRO A 6 -9.49 -1.27 -6.83
C PRO A 6 -10.57 -0.19 -6.69
N GLU A 7 -10.86 0.51 -7.79
CA GLU A 7 -12.02 1.41 -7.84
C GLU A 7 -13.35 0.64 -7.70
N LYS A 8 -13.39 -0.58 -8.23
CA LYS A 8 -14.54 -1.48 -8.19
C LYS A 8 -14.11 -2.85 -7.65
N PRO A 9 -13.91 -2.99 -6.33
CA PRO A 9 -13.41 -4.23 -5.76
C PRO A 9 -14.48 -5.33 -5.80
N THR A 10 -14.02 -6.55 -6.06
CA THR A 10 -14.76 -7.80 -5.89
C THR A 10 -15.11 -8.02 -4.41
N GLN A 11 -16.00 -8.97 -4.14
CA GLN A 11 -16.37 -9.28 -2.76
C GLN A 11 -15.18 -9.81 -1.94
N ASP A 12 -14.35 -10.65 -2.55
CA ASP A 12 -13.13 -11.18 -1.94
C ASP A 12 -12.16 -10.05 -1.57
N GLU A 13 -11.89 -9.09 -2.46
CA GLU A 13 -11.02 -7.95 -2.18
C GLU A 13 -11.55 -7.05 -1.05
N LYS A 14 -12.87 -6.94 -0.87
CA LYS A 14 -13.48 -6.22 0.25
C LYS A 14 -13.24 -6.93 1.57
N GLU A 15 -13.46 -8.24 1.60
CA GLU A 15 -13.28 -9.08 2.78
C GLU A 15 -11.81 -9.18 3.17
N ALA A 16 -10.92 -9.34 2.18
CA ALA A 16 -9.48 -9.35 2.37
C ALA A 16 -8.99 -8.03 2.98
N PHE A 17 -9.43 -6.88 2.44
CA PHE A 17 -9.03 -5.58 2.99
C PHE A 17 -9.55 -5.35 4.42
N ALA A 18 -10.83 -5.66 4.67
CA ALA A 18 -11.38 -5.55 6.03
C ALA A 18 -10.62 -6.45 7.01
N SER A 19 -10.37 -7.71 6.63
CA SER A 19 -9.63 -8.67 7.44
C SER A 19 -8.20 -8.21 7.70
N TYR A 20 -7.52 -7.69 6.68
CA TYR A 20 -6.19 -7.11 6.80
C TYR A 20 -6.16 -6.02 7.87
N ILE A 21 -7.06 -5.04 7.82
CA ILE A 21 -7.12 -3.95 8.81
C ILE A 21 -7.32 -4.48 10.23
N TYR A 22 -8.29 -5.37 10.45
CA TYR A 22 -8.53 -5.93 11.78
C TYR A 22 -7.34 -6.77 12.28
N LEU A 23 -6.71 -7.55 11.41
CA LEU A 23 -5.51 -8.31 11.78
C LEU A 23 -4.32 -7.40 12.06
N THR A 24 -4.10 -6.36 11.27
CA THR A 24 -3.08 -5.34 11.53
C THR A 24 -3.29 -4.69 12.88
N SER A 25 -4.53 -4.36 13.26
CA SER A 25 -4.81 -3.78 14.57
C SER A 25 -4.44 -4.67 15.75
N ARG A 26 -4.51 -6.00 15.58
CA ARG A 26 -4.15 -7.00 16.60
C ARG A 26 -2.66 -7.28 16.63
N LEU A 27 -1.99 -7.20 15.49
CA LEU A 27 -0.58 -7.55 15.30
C LEU A 27 0.35 -6.34 15.32
N TYR A 28 -0.18 -5.14 15.54
CA TYR A 28 0.63 -3.93 15.56
C TYR A 28 1.65 -4.00 16.72
N PRO A 29 2.96 -3.80 16.48
CA PRO A 29 4.00 -4.12 17.48
C PRO A 29 3.93 -3.30 18.78
N CYS A 30 3.35 -2.11 18.74
CA CYS A 30 3.13 -1.27 19.91
C CYS A 30 1.80 -1.65 20.58
N GLY A 31 1.86 -2.24 21.78
CA GLY A 31 0.67 -2.75 22.49
C GLY A 31 -0.40 -1.69 22.82
N ASP A 32 0.02 -0.52 23.30
CA ASP A 32 -0.91 0.59 23.55
C ASP A 32 -1.53 1.08 22.24
N CYS A 33 -0.70 1.28 21.21
CA CYS A 33 -1.17 1.69 19.89
C CYS A 33 -2.16 0.68 19.28
N ALA A 34 -1.92 -0.62 19.45
CA ALA A 34 -2.78 -1.70 18.99
C ALA A 34 -4.14 -1.71 19.70
N THR A 35 -4.14 -1.54 21.02
CA THR A 35 -5.37 -1.44 21.84
C THR A 35 -6.23 -0.28 21.38
N GLU A 36 -5.58 0.87 21.15
CA GLU A 36 -6.27 2.10 20.77
C GLU A 36 -6.75 2.07 19.32
N PHE A 37 -5.98 1.45 18.42
CA PHE A 37 -6.44 1.24 17.05
C PHE A 37 -7.67 0.31 17.02
N GLN A 38 -7.69 -0.75 17.84
CA GLN A 38 -8.87 -1.61 17.97
C GLN A 38 -10.10 -0.84 18.49
N ALA A 39 -9.92 0.09 19.43
CA ALA A 39 -11.00 0.95 19.91
C ALA A 39 -11.52 1.90 18.81
N LEU A 40 -10.62 2.51 18.03
CA LEU A 40 -10.98 3.34 16.89
C LEU A 40 -11.79 2.56 15.84
N LEU A 41 -11.43 1.30 15.55
CA LEU A 41 -12.13 0.46 14.58
C LEU A 41 -13.58 0.13 14.99
N GLN A 42 -13.92 0.18 16.28
CA GLN A 42 -15.32 0.01 16.73
C GLN A 42 -16.18 1.22 16.35
N THR A 43 -15.59 2.40 16.31
CA THR A 43 -16.29 3.66 15.95
C THR A 43 -16.23 3.92 14.45
N PHE A 44 -15.08 3.61 13.82
CA PHE A 44 -14.78 3.90 12.43
C PHE A 44 -14.38 2.62 11.69
N PRO A 45 -15.34 1.72 11.37
CA PRO A 45 -15.04 0.48 10.66
C PRO A 45 -14.49 0.74 9.25
N PRO A 46 -13.64 -0.15 8.71
CA PRO A 46 -13.00 0.03 7.41
C PRO A 46 -14.02 0.17 6.28
N GLN A 47 -13.88 1.24 5.49
CA GLN A 47 -14.70 1.48 4.31
C GLN A 47 -14.08 0.81 3.09
N THR A 48 -14.70 -0.25 2.60
CA THR A 48 -14.12 -1.13 1.57
C THR A 48 -14.79 -1.02 0.20
N SER A 49 -15.73 -0.07 0.01
CA SER A 49 -16.54 -0.01 -1.21
C SER A 49 -15.76 0.33 -2.49
N GLY A 50 -14.57 0.91 -2.37
CA GLY A 50 -13.66 1.23 -3.47
C GLY A 50 -12.49 2.08 -3.00
N ARG A 51 -11.55 2.36 -3.91
CA ARG A 51 -10.29 3.08 -3.64
C ARG A 51 -10.50 4.34 -2.82
N ARG A 52 -11.35 5.26 -3.29
CA ARG A 52 -11.60 6.55 -2.64
C ARG A 52 -12.17 6.37 -1.23
N ALA A 53 -13.09 5.43 -1.03
CA ALA A 53 -13.68 5.17 0.27
C ALA A 53 -12.61 4.65 1.25
N ALA A 54 -11.78 3.71 0.80
CA ALA A 54 -10.72 3.12 1.60
C ALA A 54 -9.62 4.13 1.95
N SER A 55 -9.18 4.94 0.99
CA SER A 55 -8.10 5.92 1.20
C SER A 55 -8.52 7.07 2.10
N GLN A 56 -9.71 7.62 1.89
CA GLN A 56 -10.27 8.68 2.72
C GLN A 56 -10.54 8.20 4.15
N TRP A 57 -11.08 6.99 4.31
CA TRP A 57 -11.28 6.38 5.63
C TRP A 57 -9.96 6.23 6.38
N LEU A 58 -8.92 5.67 5.74
CA LEU A 58 -7.63 5.46 6.40
C LEU A 58 -6.99 6.80 6.79
N CYS A 59 -7.06 7.81 5.93
CA CYS A 59 -6.58 9.15 6.25
C CYS A 59 -7.33 9.75 7.45
N SER A 60 -8.66 9.63 7.48
CA SER A 60 -9.48 10.14 8.58
C SER A 60 -9.12 9.45 9.91
N VAL A 61 -8.99 8.13 9.92
CA VAL A 61 -8.57 7.38 11.13
C VAL A 61 -7.15 7.74 11.55
N HIS A 62 -6.23 7.97 10.61
CA HIS A 62 -4.88 8.46 10.92
C HIS A 62 -4.94 9.84 11.59
N ASN A 63 -5.84 10.71 11.13
CA ASN A 63 -6.04 12.03 11.73
C ASN A 63 -6.62 11.97 13.15
N GLU A 64 -7.45 10.97 13.49
CA GLU A 64 -7.86 10.76 14.89
C GLU A 64 -6.66 10.50 15.80
N VAL A 65 -5.67 9.74 15.32
CA VAL A 65 -4.41 9.52 16.03
C VAL A 65 -3.58 10.82 16.10
N ASN A 66 -3.51 11.59 15.01
CA ASN A 66 -2.82 12.88 15.01
C ASN A 66 -3.41 13.84 16.05
N ILE A 67 -4.73 13.99 16.08
CA ILE A 67 -5.45 14.86 17.02
C ILE A 67 -5.14 14.44 18.47
N ARG A 68 -5.26 13.14 18.77
CA ARG A 68 -4.93 12.61 20.11
C ARG A 68 -3.50 12.93 20.53
N LEU A 69 -2.55 12.84 19.59
CA LEU A 69 -1.13 13.08 19.84
C LEU A 69 -0.73 14.56 19.72
N GLY A 70 -1.69 15.48 19.47
CA GLY A 70 -1.41 16.91 19.29
C GLY A 70 -0.60 17.23 18.04
N LYS A 71 -0.73 16.41 16.99
CA LYS A 71 -0.10 16.61 15.67
C LYS A 71 -1.03 17.37 14.73
N GLU A 72 -0.47 17.94 13.67
CA GLU A 72 -1.24 18.59 12.62
C GLU A 72 -2.17 17.59 11.90
N VAL A 73 -3.34 18.08 11.51
CA VAL A 73 -4.31 17.31 10.72
C VAL A 73 -3.85 17.29 9.28
N PHE A 74 -3.75 16.09 8.70
CA PHE A 74 -3.38 15.89 7.31
C PHE A 74 -4.57 16.20 6.38
N ASP A 75 -4.32 16.88 5.26
CA ASP A 75 -5.35 17.14 4.26
C ASP A 75 -5.66 15.90 3.42
N CYS A 76 -6.74 15.22 3.76
CA CYS A 76 -7.17 14.01 3.05
C CYS A 76 -7.61 14.27 1.60
N ALA A 77 -7.86 15.52 1.17
CA ALA A 77 -8.32 15.81 -0.19
C ALA A 77 -7.23 15.55 -1.26
N HIS A 78 -5.95 15.72 -0.90
CA HIS A 78 -4.81 15.68 -1.81
C HIS A 78 -3.82 14.55 -1.47
N LEU A 79 -4.35 13.37 -1.12
CA LEU A 79 -3.53 12.21 -0.72
C LEU A 79 -2.53 11.78 -1.81
N ASP A 80 -2.89 11.94 -3.08
CA ASP A 80 -2.09 11.60 -4.26
C ASP A 80 -0.87 12.49 -4.46
N GLU A 81 -0.86 13.70 -3.89
CA GLU A 81 0.32 14.59 -3.94
C GLU A 81 1.45 14.10 -3.02
N ASN A 82 1.10 13.39 -1.93
CA ASN A 82 2.05 12.95 -0.91
C ASN A 82 2.33 11.45 -0.92
N TYR A 83 1.40 10.65 -1.42
CA TYR A 83 1.53 9.20 -1.46
C TYR A 83 1.37 8.71 -2.89
N ASP A 84 2.45 8.13 -3.41
CA ASP A 84 2.41 7.48 -4.70
C ASP A 84 1.35 6.36 -4.66
N CYS A 85 0.39 6.42 -5.58
CA CYS A 85 -0.53 5.32 -5.73
C CYS A 85 0.21 4.08 -6.21
N GLY A 86 1.45 4.20 -6.71
CA GLY A 86 2.31 3.20 -7.31
C GLY A 86 1.85 2.79 -8.69
N CYS A 87 0.66 3.24 -9.12
CA CYS A 87 0.15 3.08 -10.46
C CYS A 87 1.12 3.83 -11.37
N GLY A 88 2.24 3.17 -11.69
CA GLY A 88 3.33 3.76 -12.45
C GLY A 88 2.76 4.36 -13.72
N ASP A 89 3.50 5.33 -14.25
CA ASP A 89 3.29 5.73 -15.62
C ASP A 89 3.23 4.45 -16.48
N GLU A 90 2.23 4.37 -17.38
CA GLU A 90 2.17 3.31 -18.39
C GLU A 90 3.56 3.11 -19.01
N PRO A 91 3.97 1.87 -19.34
CA PRO A 91 5.37 1.50 -19.45
C PRO A 91 6.07 2.33 -20.52
N GLY A 92 6.77 3.38 -20.08
CA GLY A 92 7.49 4.27 -20.97
C GLY A 92 7.60 5.69 -20.46
N SER A 93 8.33 5.90 -19.36
CA SER A 93 9.00 7.15 -18.93
C SER A 93 9.05 7.13 -17.41
N THR A 94 10.16 7.04 -16.68
CA THR A 94 11.54 7.45 -16.94
C THR A 94 12.54 6.60 -16.15
N THR A 95 13.68 6.33 -16.80
CA THR A 95 15.00 6.03 -16.23
C THR A 95 15.09 4.87 -15.23
N ALA A 96 15.41 3.69 -15.76
CA ALA A 96 15.97 2.58 -15.05
C ALA A 96 17.20 3.01 -14.24
N THR A 97 17.02 3.36 -12.98
CA THR A 97 18.05 3.11 -11.98
C THR A 97 17.83 1.67 -11.54
N ALA A 98 18.74 0.78 -11.93
CA ALA A 98 18.75 -0.60 -11.50
C ALA A 98 18.52 -0.65 -9.99
N ASP A 99 17.40 -1.22 -9.56
CA ASP A 99 17.11 -1.40 -8.14
C ASP A 99 18.08 -2.46 -7.62
N PRO A 100 19.03 -2.11 -6.73
CA PRO A 100 19.99 -3.08 -6.20
C PRO A 100 19.32 -4.17 -5.34
N MET A 101 18.00 -4.07 -5.11
CA MET A 101 17.20 -5.04 -4.37
C MET A 101 16.30 -5.91 -5.26
N ASP A 102 16.42 -5.84 -6.59
CA ASP A 102 15.74 -6.78 -7.47
C ASP A 102 16.40 -8.17 -7.40
N LEU A 103 15.91 -8.99 -6.46
CA LEU A 103 16.37 -10.35 -6.21
C LEU A 103 16.00 -11.33 -7.34
N GLU A 104 15.23 -10.89 -8.33
CA GLU A 104 14.85 -11.69 -9.51
C GLU A 104 15.74 -11.40 -10.73
N TRP A 105 16.63 -10.40 -10.66
CA TRP A 105 17.57 -10.10 -11.73
C TRP A 105 18.71 -11.12 -11.79
N ASP A 106 18.60 -12.07 -12.73
CA ASP A 106 19.63 -13.05 -13.05
C ASP A 106 20.47 -12.56 -14.24
N PRO A 107 21.71 -12.07 -14.04
CA PRO A 107 22.55 -11.55 -15.11
C PRO A 107 23.02 -12.63 -16.10
N SER A 108 22.70 -13.91 -15.86
CA SER A 108 22.98 -15.00 -16.79
C SER A 108 21.87 -15.24 -17.82
N LYS A 109 20.75 -14.50 -17.72
CA LYS A 109 19.60 -14.61 -18.62
C LYS A 109 19.33 -13.30 -19.35
N ASP A 110 18.81 -13.41 -20.57
CA ASP A 110 18.40 -12.26 -21.37
C ASP A 110 17.19 -11.56 -20.73
N GLU A 111 17.28 -10.24 -20.54
CA GLU A 111 16.29 -9.43 -19.82
C GLU A 111 14.91 -9.39 -20.52
N LYS A 112 14.86 -9.64 -21.84
CA LYS A 112 13.62 -9.58 -22.62
C LYS A 112 12.97 -10.93 -22.84
N THR A 113 13.76 -11.99 -22.88
CA THR A 113 13.31 -13.33 -23.27
C THR A 113 13.46 -14.37 -22.15
N GLY A 114 14.22 -14.06 -21.09
CA GLY A 114 14.46 -14.95 -19.94
C GLY A 114 15.28 -16.20 -20.27
N VAL A 115 15.81 -16.30 -21.49
CA VAL A 115 16.62 -17.44 -21.95
C VAL A 115 18.05 -17.29 -21.45
N GLU A 116 18.67 -18.40 -21.04
CA GLU A 116 20.08 -18.40 -20.63
C GLU A 116 20.98 -17.93 -21.78
N LEU A 117 21.87 -16.99 -21.48
CA LEU A 117 22.85 -16.51 -22.43
C LEU A 117 23.86 -17.64 -22.69
N ILE A 118 23.94 -18.10 -23.94
CA ILE A 118 24.88 -19.15 -24.35
C ILE A 118 26.29 -18.62 -24.10
N LYS A 119 26.99 -19.20 -23.11
CA LYS A 119 28.40 -18.86 -22.84
C LYS A 119 29.25 -19.33 -24.02
N GLY A 120 29.59 -18.40 -24.91
CA GLY A 120 30.57 -18.62 -25.96
C GLY A 120 31.92 -19.00 -25.34
N GLY A 121 32.29 -20.28 -25.46
CA GLY A 121 33.62 -20.78 -25.13
C GLY A 121 34.64 -20.39 -26.20
N ARG A 122 35.91 -20.25 -25.78
CA ARG A 122 37.10 -19.90 -26.58
C ARG A 122 37.21 -20.59 -27.93
#